data_AF-A0A0J7XP52-F1
#
_entry.id   AF-A0A0J7XP52-F1
#
_cell.length_a   1.000
_cell.length_b   1.000
_cell.length_c   1.000
_cell.angle_alpha   90.00
_cell.angle_beta   90.00
_cell.angle_gamma   90.00
#
_symmetry.space_group_name_H-M   'P 1'
#
loop_
_entity.id
_entity.type
_entity.pdbx_description
1 polymer ?
#
loop_
_entity_poly.entity_id
_entity_poly.type
_entity_poly.pdbx_seq_one_letter_code
_entity_poly.pdbx_strand_id
1 'polypeptide(L)'
;MRAAYDAAVARLPVVTRAIFLMHRVDDLSYAEIAHRLSISDSAVQACVAEALGMIAAILDGGVSKRWRNTDIAPAESDLRRRYRASCQERLRALGHSEPLAWDSGCDDDLIVNIAFLQTLPAPVLETFLLSRVDGLNYRQIAKRMWTLPFVVRRRMLYVVRSLDRQPMTFEQWLRAGALAKDLTT
;
A
#
# COMPACT_ATOMS: atom_id res chain seq x y z
N MET A 1 -17.38 18.04 11.09
CA MET A 1 -16.02 18.58 10.87
C MET A 1 -14.97 17.47 10.77
N ARG A 2 -14.83 16.56 11.76
CA ARG A 2 -13.84 15.46 11.73
C ARG A 2 -13.95 14.55 10.49
N ALA A 3 -15.15 14.08 10.14
CA ALA A 3 -15.34 13.23 8.97
C ALA A 3 -14.96 13.92 7.63
N ALA A 4 -15.17 15.24 7.51
CA ALA A 4 -14.79 15.99 6.31
C ALA A 4 -13.27 16.14 6.20
N TYR A 5 -12.59 16.34 7.33
CA TYR A 5 -11.13 16.35 7.40
C TYR A 5 -10.53 14.99 7.04
N ASP A 6 -11.04 13.90 7.63
CA ASP A 6 -10.55 12.55 7.34
C ASP A 6 -10.73 12.19 5.86
N ALA A 7 -11.87 12.58 5.27
CA ALA A 7 -12.11 12.43 3.84
C ALA A 7 -11.16 13.29 2.97
N ALA A 8 -10.80 14.50 3.41
CA ALA A 8 -9.83 15.34 2.72
C ALA A 8 -8.42 14.72 2.76
N VAL A 9 -7.98 14.25 3.92
CA VAL A 9 -6.70 13.54 4.07
C VAL A 9 -6.65 12.29 3.21
N ALA A 10 -7.73 11.50 3.15
CA ALA A 10 -7.81 10.30 2.32
C ALA A 10 -7.66 10.58 0.80
N ARG A 11 -7.94 11.80 0.34
CA ARG A 11 -7.82 12.21 -1.07
C ARG A 11 -6.42 12.71 -1.46
N LEU A 12 -5.52 12.88 -0.49
CA LEU A 12 -4.14 13.26 -0.76
C LEU A 12 -3.40 12.18 -1.56
N PRO A 13 -2.41 12.55 -2.40
CA PRO A 13 -1.48 11.60 -2.99
C PRO A 13 -0.78 10.77 -1.92
N VAL A 14 -0.48 9.49 -2.19
CA VAL A 14 0.01 8.54 -1.18
C VAL A 14 1.27 9.04 -0.45
N VAL A 15 2.28 9.53 -1.18
CA VAL A 15 3.52 10.06 -0.57
C VAL A 15 3.24 11.29 0.29
N THR A 16 2.50 12.25 -0.25
CA THR A 16 2.06 13.48 0.43
C THR A 16 1.28 13.15 1.71
N ARG A 17 0.35 12.19 1.64
CA ARG A 17 -0.45 11.71 2.76
C ARG A 17 0.42 11.07 3.84
N ALA A 18 1.30 10.14 3.45
CA ALA A 18 2.16 9.43 4.39
C ALA A 18 3.09 10.40 5.14
N ILE A 19 3.76 11.31 4.43
CA ILE A 19 4.64 12.33 5.03
C ILE A 19 3.84 13.27 5.95
N PHE A 20 2.66 13.73 5.52
CA PHE A 20 1.80 14.56 6.35
C PHE A 20 1.39 13.85 7.64
N LEU A 21 1.01 12.57 7.58
CA LEU A 21 0.64 11.78 8.76
C LEU A 21 1.84 11.50 9.66
N MET A 22 3.03 11.22 9.11
CA MET A 22 4.26 11.08 9.89
C MET A 22 4.56 12.35 10.70
N HIS A 23 4.41 13.52 10.08
CA HIS A 23 4.61 14.79 10.77
C HIS A 23 3.51 15.09 11.79
N ARG A 24 2.25 14.91 11.38
CA ARG A 24 1.09 15.40 12.14
C ARG A 24 0.61 14.46 13.24
N VAL A 25 0.73 13.15 13.02
CA VAL A 25 0.21 12.10 13.90
C VAL A 25 1.35 11.40 14.63
N ASP A 26 2.43 11.09 13.91
CA ASP A 26 3.59 10.39 14.48
C ASP A 26 4.62 11.38 15.09
N ASP A 27 4.33 12.70 15.06
CA ASP A 27 5.11 13.82 15.62
C ASP A 27 6.58 13.89 15.17
N LEU A 28 6.87 13.36 13.97
CA LEU A 28 8.23 13.38 13.42
C LEU A 28 8.57 14.77 12.85
N SER A 29 9.79 15.22 13.13
CA SER A 29 10.37 16.41 12.50
C SER A 29 10.66 16.18 11.02
N TYR A 30 10.79 17.26 10.25
CA TYR A 30 11.09 17.14 8.82
C TYR A 30 12.42 16.42 8.55
N ALA A 31 13.44 16.70 9.38
CA ALA A 31 14.75 16.05 9.27
C ALA A 31 14.67 14.55 9.56
N GLU A 32 13.87 14.14 10.56
CA GLU A 32 13.65 12.72 10.85
C GLU A 32 12.94 12.01 9.71
N ILE A 33 11.90 12.63 9.13
CA ILE A 33 11.19 12.07 7.99
C ILE A 33 12.12 11.95 6.78
N ALA A 34 12.87 13.01 6.47
CA ALA A 34 13.83 13.03 5.38
C ALA A 34 14.90 11.94 5.53
N HIS A 35 15.46 11.80 6.74
CA HIS A 35 16.44 10.78 7.06
C HIS A 35 15.86 9.35 6.97
N ARG A 36 14.64 9.14 7.48
CA ARG A 36 13.97 7.83 7.47
C ARG A 36 13.62 7.39 6.05
N LEU A 37 13.11 8.30 5.23
CA LEU A 37 12.72 8.04 3.85
C LEU A 37 13.88 8.18 2.85
N SER A 38 15.04 8.67 3.27
CA SER A 38 16.18 9.03 2.41
C SER A 38 15.77 9.95 1.26
N ILE A 39 15.10 11.05 1.58
CA ILE A 39 14.72 12.15 0.66
C ILE A 39 15.23 13.48 1.21
N SER A 40 15.14 14.58 0.46
CA SER A 40 15.56 15.89 0.95
C SER A 40 14.55 16.48 1.94
N ASP A 41 15.04 17.30 2.88
CA ASP A 41 14.18 18.12 3.75
C ASP A 41 13.25 19.01 2.93
N SER A 42 13.72 19.53 1.79
CA SER A 42 12.91 20.35 0.89
C SER A 42 11.72 19.58 0.29
N ALA A 43 11.92 18.29 -0.05
CA ALA A 43 10.85 17.43 -0.53
C ALA A 43 9.83 17.14 0.57
N VAL A 44 10.28 16.95 1.82
CA VAL A 44 9.37 16.80 2.98
C VAL A 44 8.54 18.06 3.19
N GLN A 45 9.18 19.23 3.24
CA GLN A 45 8.52 20.52 3.36
C GLN A 45 7.49 20.74 2.24
N ALA A 46 7.88 20.44 0.99
CA ALA A 46 7.01 20.55 -0.17
C ALA A 46 5.77 19.65 -0.04
N CYS A 47 5.94 18.39 0.37
CA CYS A 47 4.84 17.47 0.62
C CYS A 47 3.90 17.97 1.73
N VAL A 48 4.43 18.45 2.86
CA VAL A 48 3.58 18.98 3.95
C VAL A 48 2.81 20.22 3.50
N ALA A 49 3.46 21.14 2.79
CA ALA A 49 2.81 22.32 2.25
C ALA A 49 1.71 21.97 1.23
N GLU A 50 1.98 21.02 0.33
CA GLU A 50 0.99 20.51 -0.63
C GLU A 50 -0.21 19.89 0.12
N ALA A 51 0.04 19.05 1.14
CA ALA A 51 -1.01 18.42 1.93
C ALA A 51 -1.96 19.46 2.55
N LEU A 52 -1.40 20.47 3.22
CA LEU A 52 -2.18 21.54 3.84
C LEU A 52 -2.99 22.33 2.82
N GLY A 53 -2.40 22.69 1.68
CA GLY A 53 -3.09 23.39 0.60
C GLY A 53 -4.23 22.58 -0.02
N MET A 54 -4.01 21.28 -0.24
CA MET A 54 -5.05 20.39 -0.76
C MET A 54 -6.18 20.17 0.24
N ILE A 55 -5.86 19.98 1.53
CA ILE A 55 -6.89 19.83 2.58
C ILE A 55 -7.74 21.10 2.68
N ALA A 56 -7.12 22.28 2.74
CA ALA A 56 -7.85 23.55 2.78
C ALA A 56 -8.80 23.69 1.58
N ALA A 57 -8.28 23.47 0.36
CA ALA A 57 -9.11 23.54 -0.85
C ALA A 57 -10.29 22.56 -0.83
N ILE A 58 -10.11 21.33 -0.33
CA ILE A 58 -11.19 20.34 -0.25
C ILE A 58 -12.24 20.76 0.79
N LEU A 59 -11.81 21.29 1.94
CA LEU A 59 -12.72 21.75 3.00
C LEU A 59 -13.53 22.97 2.55
N ASP A 60 -12.95 23.83 1.71
CA ASP A 60 -13.62 24.97 1.09
C ASP A 60 -14.54 24.58 -0.09
N GLY A 61 -14.68 23.29 -0.40
CA GLY A 61 -15.49 22.78 -1.50
C GLY A 61 -14.85 22.93 -2.90
N GLY A 62 -13.58 23.32 -2.94
CA GLY A 62 -12.80 23.46 -4.17
C GLY A 62 -12.20 22.16 -4.70
N VAL A 63 -11.56 22.25 -5.86
CA VAL A 63 -10.81 21.14 -6.45
C VAL A 63 -9.35 21.21 -6.01
N SER A 64 -8.87 20.20 -5.29
CA SER A 64 -7.44 20.05 -4.99
C SER A 64 -6.66 19.71 -6.27
N LYS A 65 -5.68 20.53 -6.63
CA LYS A 65 -4.72 20.22 -7.70
C LYS A 65 -3.35 19.96 -7.09
N ARG A 66 -2.64 18.95 -7.62
CA ARG A 66 -1.22 18.75 -7.29
C ARG A 66 -0.43 20.02 -7.59
N TRP A 67 0.43 20.41 -6.68
CA TRP A 67 1.37 21.49 -6.92
C TRP A 67 2.50 20.93 -7.76
N ARG A 68 2.86 21.60 -8.87
CA ARG A 68 4.02 21.21 -9.69
C ARG A 68 5.31 21.62 -8.98
N ASN A 69 5.56 21.03 -7.81
CA ASN A 69 6.78 21.23 -7.07
C ASN A 69 7.85 20.29 -7.64
N THR A 70 8.99 20.87 -8.01
CA THR A 70 10.14 20.16 -8.60
C THR A 70 10.78 19.15 -7.66
N ASP A 71 10.53 19.27 -6.35
CA ASP A 71 11.16 18.43 -5.32
C ASP A 71 10.32 17.17 -5.02
N ILE A 72 9.00 17.23 -5.23
CA ILE A 72 8.08 16.11 -4.91
C ILE A 72 8.22 14.97 -5.93
N ALA A 73 8.19 15.28 -7.22
CA ALA A 73 8.14 14.24 -8.27
C ALA A 73 9.39 13.34 -8.30
N PRO A 74 10.63 13.86 -8.17
CA PRO A 74 11.83 13.03 -8.08
C PRO A 74 11.83 12.17 -6.82
N ALA A 75 11.44 12.73 -5.66
CA ALA A 75 11.36 12.00 -4.40
C ALA A 75 10.32 10.86 -4.46
N GLU A 76 9.12 11.12 -4.99
CA GLU A 76 8.09 10.09 -5.19
C GLU A 76 8.58 8.99 -6.13
N SER A 77 9.24 9.35 -7.24
CA SER A 77 9.78 8.38 -8.20
C SER A 77 10.86 7.49 -7.58
N ASP A 78 11.73 8.07 -6.76
CA ASP A 78 12.77 7.34 -6.03
C ASP A 78 12.18 6.36 -4.99
N LEU A 79 11.21 6.84 -4.21
CA LEU A 79 10.50 6.01 -3.22
C LEU A 79 9.77 4.85 -3.89
N ARG A 80 9.08 5.09 -5.02
CA ARG A 80 8.43 4.03 -5.79
C ARG A 80 9.42 3.02 -6.34
N ARG A 81 10.57 3.47 -6.85
CA ARG A 81 11.63 2.56 -7.34
C ARG A 81 12.11 1.62 -6.24
N ARG A 82 12.36 2.14 -5.03
CA ARG A 82 12.77 1.34 -3.87
C ARG A 82 11.67 0.41 -3.37
N TYR A 83 10.43 0.88 -3.32
CA TYR A 83 9.27 0.06 -2.99
C TYR A 83 9.11 -1.13 -3.94
N ARG A 84 9.15 -0.88 -5.26
CA ARG A 84 9.06 -1.91 -6.30
C ARG A 84 10.15 -2.98 -6.16
N ALA A 85 11.38 -2.57 -5.87
CA ALA A 85 12.48 -3.50 -5.58
C ALA A 85 12.21 -4.36 -4.33
N SER A 86 11.75 -3.73 -3.23
CA SER A 86 11.36 -4.44 -2.00
C SER A 86 10.24 -5.46 -2.23
N CYS A 87 9.23 -5.11 -3.03
CA CYS A 87 8.13 -6.03 -3.37
C CYS A 87 8.61 -7.20 -4.21
N GLN A 88 9.46 -6.95 -5.22
CA GLN A 88 10.05 -8.01 -6.04
C GLN A 88 10.84 -9.02 -5.18
N GLU A 89 11.65 -8.53 -4.23
CA GLU A 89 12.42 -9.40 -3.33
C GLU A 89 11.50 -10.23 -2.42
N ARG A 90 10.49 -9.59 -1.83
CA ARG A 90 9.50 -10.30 -0.99
C ARG A 90 8.74 -11.36 -1.78
N LEU A 91 8.30 -11.06 -3.00
CA LEU A 91 7.57 -11.98 -3.86
C LEU A 91 8.44 -13.15 -4.31
N ARG A 92 9.73 -12.92 -4.61
CA ARG A 92 10.68 -14.00 -4.87
C ARG A 92 10.80 -14.97 -3.69
N ALA A 93 10.86 -14.45 -2.46
CA ALA A 93 10.88 -15.27 -1.26
C ALA A 93 9.58 -16.09 -1.06
N LEU A 94 8.48 -15.68 -1.68
CA LEU A 94 7.20 -16.40 -1.70
C LEU A 94 7.05 -17.35 -2.90
N GLY A 95 8.05 -17.44 -3.78
CA GLY A 95 8.06 -18.34 -4.94
C GLY A 95 7.66 -17.70 -6.27
N HIS A 96 7.47 -16.37 -6.33
CA HIS A 96 7.27 -15.67 -7.59
C HIS A 96 8.63 -15.39 -8.27
N SER A 97 9.02 -16.21 -9.25
CA SER A 97 10.32 -16.10 -9.91
C SER A 97 10.42 -14.95 -10.91
N GLU A 98 9.32 -14.62 -11.58
CA GLU A 98 9.33 -13.66 -12.68
C GLU A 98 9.39 -12.20 -12.19
N PRO A 99 10.08 -11.31 -12.92
CA PRO A 99 10.00 -9.87 -12.67
C PRO A 99 8.58 -9.34 -12.90
N LEU A 100 8.12 -8.44 -12.04
CA LEU A 100 6.85 -7.75 -12.24
C LEU A 100 6.90 -6.79 -13.43
N ALA A 101 5.89 -6.86 -14.29
CA ALA A 101 5.67 -5.88 -15.35
C ALA A 101 5.03 -4.62 -14.75
N TRP A 102 5.85 -3.66 -14.35
CA TRP A 102 5.38 -2.37 -13.83
C TRP A 102 4.77 -1.52 -14.95
N ASP A 103 3.48 -1.21 -14.83
CA ASP A 103 2.76 -0.30 -15.73
C ASP A 103 2.54 1.05 -15.02
N SER A 104 2.91 2.15 -15.67
CA SER A 104 2.70 3.50 -15.15
C SER A 104 1.23 3.90 -15.05
N GLY A 105 0.34 3.22 -15.78
CA GLY A 105 -1.11 3.42 -15.73
C GLY A 105 -1.82 2.64 -14.62
N CYS A 106 -1.13 1.71 -13.96
CA CYS A 106 -1.72 0.81 -12.98
C CYS A 106 -1.17 1.09 -11.57
N ASP A 107 -2.00 0.83 -10.55
CA ASP A 107 -1.58 0.96 -9.15
C ASP A 107 -0.53 -0.10 -8.82
N ASP A 108 0.62 0.33 -8.28
CA ASP A 108 1.70 -0.57 -7.87
C ASP A 108 1.19 -1.63 -6.88
N ASP A 109 0.30 -1.24 -5.95
CA ASP A 109 -0.27 -2.16 -4.96
C ASP A 109 -1.16 -3.22 -5.61
N LEU A 110 -1.87 -2.86 -6.69
CA LEU A 110 -2.68 -3.81 -7.45
C LEU A 110 -1.81 -4.83 -8.18
N ILE A 111 -0.73 -4.37 -8.85
CA ILE A 111 0.23 -5.25 -9.53
C ILE A 111 0.81 -6.25 -8.53
N VAL A 112 1.24 -5.77 -7.37
CA VAL A 112 1.82 -6.59 -6.30
C VAL A 112 0.81 -7.59 -5.76
N ASN A 113 -0.44 -7.18 -5.52
CA ASN A 113 -1.49 -8.08 -5.03
C ASN A 113 -1.83 -9.19 -6.03
N ILE A 114 -1.90 -8.88 -7.33
CA ILE A 114 -2.12 -9.88 -8.38
C ILE A 114 -0.98 -10.90 -8.38
N ALA A 115 0.27 -10.42 -8.36
CA ALA A 115 1.43 -11.30 -8.34
C ALA A 115 1.51 -12.16 -7.06
N PHE A 116 1.17 -11.59 -5.91
CA PHE A 116 1.06 -12.35 -4.67
C PHE A 116 0.02 -13.49 -4.79
N LEU A 117 -1.17 -13.21 -5.34
CA LEU A 117 -2.20 -14.22 -5.54
C LEU A 117 -1.74 -15.36 -6.46
N GLN A 118 -0.89 -15.06 -7.45
CA GLN A 118 -0.28 -16.07 -8.34
C GLN A 118 0.72 -17.00 -7.62
N THR A 119 1.20 -16.64 -6.43
CA THR A 119 2.02 -17.55 -5.59
C THR A 119 1.20 -18.60 -4.86
N LEU A 120 -0.13 -18.41 -4.75
CA LEU A 120 -0.99 -19.35 -4.06
C LEU A 120 -1.22 -20.61 -4.90
N PRO A 121 -1.31 -21.81 -4.28
CA PRO A 121 -1.73 -23.00 -5.00
C PRO A 121 -3.10 -22.78 -5.66
N ALA A 122 -3.26 -23.22 -6.92
CA ALA A 122 -4.47 -22.94 -7.71
C ALA A 122 -5.80 -23.27 -6.98
N PRO A 123 -5.95 -24.41 -6.27
CA PRO A 123 -7.20 -24.68 -5.55
C PRO A 123 -7.46 -23.74 -4.38
N VAL A 124 -6.41 -23.17 -3.78
CA VAL A 124 -6.49 -22.17 -2.71
C VAL A 124 -6.92 -20.82 -3.30
N LEU A 125 -6.29 -20.40 -4.39
CA LEU A 125 -6.64 -19.16 -5.09
C LEU A 125 -8.10 -19.19 -5.57
N GLU A 126 -8.53 -20.26 -6.23
CA GLU A 126 -9.91 -20.41 -6.71
C GLU A 126 -10.91 -20.37 -5.53
N THR A 127 -10.59 -21.03 -4.42
CA THR A 127 -11.41 -20.96 -3.20
C THR A 127 -11.54 -19.53 -2.68
N PHE A 128 -10.44 -18.76 -2.69
CA PHE A 128 -10.42 -17.38 -2.25
C PHE A 128 -11.26 -16.47 -3.17
N LEU A 129 -11.12 -16.61 -4.48
CA LEU A 129 -11.88 -15.83 -5.46
C LEU A 129 -13.38 -16.12 -5.37
N LEU A 130 -13.79 -17.40 -5.32
CA LEU A 130 -15.20 -17.76 -5.14
C LEU A 130 -15.79 -17.18 -3.84
N SER A 131 -14.99 -17.05 -2.79
CA SER A 131 -15.45 -16.47 -1.53
C SER A 131 -15.51 -14.94 -1.58
N ARG A 132 -14.46 -14.29 -2.09
CA ARG A 132 -14.28 -12.83 -1.97
C ARG A 132 -14.86 -12.04 -3.14
N VAL A 133 -14.80 -12.61 -4.33
CA VAL A 133 -15.31 -11.98 -5.56
C VAL A 133 -16.77 -12.39 -5.77
N ASP A 134 -17.06 -13.69 -5.74
CA ASP A 134 -18.41 -14.20 -6.02
C ASP A 134 -19.33 -14.25 -4.78
N GLY A 135 -18.80 -13.94 -3.59
CA GLY A 135 -19.56 -13.90 -2.35
C GLY A 135 -20.11 -15.25 -1.88
N LEU A 136 -19.58 -16.37 -2.40
CA LEU A 136 -20.06 -17.70 -2.05
C LEU A 136 -19.66 -18.09 -0.62
N ASN A 137 -20.58 -18.72 0.09
CA ASN A 137 -20.29 -19.32 1.39
C ASN A 137 -19.60 -20.69 1.24
N TYR A 138 -19.10 -21.24 2.35
CA TYR A 138 -18.30 -22.47 2.32
C TYR A 138 -19.05 -23.69 1.76
N ARG A 139 -20.37 -23.79 1.95
CA ARG A 139 -21.17 -24.89 1.40
C ARG A 139 -21.32 -24.75 -0.12
N GLN A 140 -21.55 -23.53 -0.60
CA GLN A 140 -21.65 -23.23 -2.03
C GLN A 140 -20.31 -23.50 -2.74
N ILE A 141 -19.19 -23.06 -2.16
CA ILE A 141 -17.84 -23.32 -2.70
C ILE A 141 -17.55 -24.82 -2.71
N ALA A 142 -17.85 -25.53 -1.62
CA ALA A 142 -17.64 -26.96 -1.53
C ALA A 142 -18.40 -27.71 -2.63
N LYS A 143 -19.67 -27.36 -2.87
CA LYS A 143 -20.47 -27.90 -3.98
C LYS A 143 -19.86 -27.55 -5.34
N ARG A 144 -19.45 -26.29 -5.56
CA ARG A 144 -18.90 -25.80 -6.83
C ARG A 144 -17.59 -26.47 -7.22
N MET A 145 -16.73 -26.74 -6.24
CA MET A 145 -15.41 -27.34 -6.42
C MET A 145 -15.39 -28.86 -6.15
N TRP A 146 -16.56 -29.49 -5.99
CA TRP A 146 -16.69 -30.92 -5.68
C TRP A 146 -15.80 -31.37 -4.51
N THR A 147 -15.83 -30.60 -3.42
CA THR A 147 -15.04 -30.84 -2.21
C THR A 147 -15.90 -30.72 -0.96
N LEU A 148 -15.29 -30.76 0.22
CA LEU A 148 -15.98 -30.71 1.50
C LEU A 148 -15.81 -29.33 2.17
N PRO A 149 -16.79 -28.83 2.94
CA PRO A 149 -16.70 -27.51 3.60
C PRO A 149 -15.48 -27.35 4.51
N PHE A 150 -14.99 -28.44 5.14
CA PHE A 150 -13.78 -28.37 5.96
C PHE A 150 -12.52 -28.12 5.12
N VAL A 151 -12.47 -28.62 3.88
CA VAL A 151 -11.36 -28.38 2.94
C VAL A 151 -11.36 -26.92 2.54
N VAL A 152 -12.53 -26.34 2.25
CA VAL A 152 -12.69 -24.90 1.99
C VAL A 152 -12.17 -24.09 3.18
N ARG A 153 -12.58 -24.41 4.40
CA ARG A 153 -12.07 -23.75 5.62
C ARG A 153 -10.55 -23.85 5.74
N ARG A 154 -9.96 -25.02 5.50
CA ARG A 154 -8.50 -25.22 5.55
C ARG A 154 -7.78 -24.38 4.50
N ARG A 155 -8.32 -24.25 3.29
CA ARG A 155 -7.78 -23.38 2.24
C ARG A 155 -7.90 -21.91 2.60
N MET A 156 -9.03 -21.48 3.18
CA MET A 156 -9.16 -20.09 3.68
C MET A 156 -8.16 -19.79 4.80
N LEU A 157 -7.91 -20.73 5.71
CA LEU A 157 -6.87 -20.59 6.74
C LEU A 157 -5.46 -20.52 6.14
N TYR A 158 -5.22 -21.21 5.02
CA TYR A 158 -3.97 -21.06 4.28
C TYR A 158 -3.82 -19.62 3.77
N VAL A 159 -4.86 -19.07 3.13
CA VAL A 159 -4.85 -17.68 2.64
C VAL A 159 -4.55 -16.70 3.75
N VAL A 160 -5.24 -16.79 4.89
CA VAL A 160 -5.00 -15.91 6.04
C VAL A 160 -3.52 -15.91 6.46
N ARG A 161 -2.91 -17.09 6.57
CA ARG A 161 -1.47 -17.21 6.91
C ARG A 161 -0.55 -16.71 5.81
N SER A 162 -0.96 -16.79 4.55
CA SER A 162 -0.20 -16.25 3.43
C SER A 162 -0.28 -14.71 3.40
N LEU A 163 -1.43 -14.13 3.74
CA LEU A 163 -1.62 -12.68 3.80
C LEU A 163 -0.70 -12.03 4.82
N ASP A 164 -0.39 -12.71 5.94
CA ASP A 164 0.59 -12.22 6.93
C ASP A 164 2.01 -12.04 6.34
N ARG A 165 2.30 -12.67 5.19
CA ARG A 165 3.60 -12.63 4.53
C ARG A 165 3.59 -11.81 3.25
N GLN A 166 2.44 -11.27 2.86
CA GLN A 166 2.33 -10.48 1.63
C GLN A 166 3.19 -9.21 1.73
N PRO A 167 3.66 -8.66 0.59
CA PRO A 167 4.30 -7.35 0.60
C PRO A 167 3.36 -6.29 1.18
N MET A 168 3.90 -5.38 1.98
CA MET A 168 3.16 -4.21 2.47
C MET A 168 2.67 -3.36 1.29
N THR A 169 1.55 -2.65 1.48
CA THR A 169 1.15 -1.61 0.52
C THR A 169 2.19 -0.50 0.48
N PHE A 170 2.21 0.33 -0.57
CA PHE A 170 3.19 1.41 -0.69
C PHE A 170 3.15 2.36 0.51
N GLU A 171 1.94 2.73 0.95
CA GLU A 171 1.77 3.59 2.12
C GLU A 171 2.25 2.93 3.43
N GLN A 172 1.94 1.64 3.63
CA GLN A 172 2.43 0.88 4.77
C GLN A 172 3.96 0.76 4.75
N TRP A 173 4.55 0.52 3.58
CA TRP A 173 5.99 0.44 3.40
C TRP A 173 6.69 1.77 3.73
N LEU A 174 6.11 2.91 3.31
CA LEU A 174 6.62 4.23 3.69
C LEU A 174 6.59 4.41 5.22
N ARG A 175 5.47 4.08 5.87
CA ARG A 175 5.32 4.20 7.34
C ARG A 175 6.20 3.21 8.11
N ALA A 176 6.38 1.99 7.61
CA ALA A 176 7.25 0.99 8.22
C ALA A 176 8.73 1.37 8.07
N GLY A 177 9.14 1.93 6.93
CA GLY A 177 10.49 2.48 6.74
C GLY A 177 10.81 3.62 7.72
N ALA A 178 9.77 4.38 8.12
CA ALA A 178 9.89 5.33 9.23
C ALA A 178 10.10 4.63 10.58
N LEU A 179 9.37 3.55 10.88
CA LEU A 179 9.41 2.88 12.19
C LEU A 179 10.64 1.95 12.38
N ALA A 180 11.18 1.37 11.31
CA ALA A 180 12.22 0.33 11.40
C ALA A 180 13.60 0.86 11.86
N LYS A 181 13.88 2.17 11.72
CA LYS A 181 15.14 2.78 12.18
C LYS A 181 15.15 3.14 13.67
N ASP A 182 14.01 3.13 14.35
CA ASP A 182 13.91 3.44 15.79
C ASP A 182 14.39 2.28 16.68
N LEU A 183 14.52 1.06 16.14
CA LEU A 183 14.97 -0.15 16.85
C LEU A 183 16.49 -0.38 16.79
N THR A 184 17.23 0.52 16.16
CA THR A 184 18.69 0.43 15.99
C THR A 184 19.46 1.56 16.68
N THR A 185 18.86 2.21 17.68
CA THR A 185 19.52 3.25 18.50
C THR A 185 19.63 2.81 19.95
#